data_AF-A0A7S3MF40-F1
#
_entry.id   AF-A0A7S3MF40-F1
#
_cell.length_a   1.000
_cell.length_b   1.000
_cell.length_c   1.000
_cell.angle_alpha   90.00
_cell.angle_beta   90.00
_cell.angle_gamma   90.00
#
_symmetry.space_group_name_H-M   'P 1'
#
loop_
_entity.id
_entity.type
_entity.pdbx_description
1 polymer ?
#
loop_
_entity_poly.entity_id
_entity_poly.type
_entity_poly.pdbx_seq_one_letter_code
_entity_poly.pdbx_strand_id
1 'polypeptide(L)'
;GNSVSIGLLAVSDKARRRGIAYALLSRAMIWALEELGGDDKATATVVTQGANAPACACYERFGFQKEAVQEVYHTWLPKHLTSPMVPADQANPIPFCKQHFTGKELVYATQVINS
;
A
#
# COMPACT_ATOMS: atom_id res chain seq x y z
N GLY A 1 10.08 10.31 18.28
CA GLY A 1 8.87 11.12 18.46
C GLY A 1 7.78 10.50 17.63
N ASN A 2 6.82 11.30 17.22
CA ASN A 2 5.76 10.89 16.31
C ASN A 2 6.33 10.49 14.93
N SER A 3 5.56 9.76 14.14
CA SER A 3 6.01 9.29 12.82
C SER A 3 4.91 9.40 11.76
N VAL A 4 5.30 9.79 10.55
CA VAL A 4 4.43 9.77 9.36
C VAL A 4 5.05 8.92 8.25
N SER A 5 4.20 8.41 7.36
CA SER A 5 4.65 7.66 6.18
C SER A 5 4.06 8.24 4.90
N ILE A 6 4.85 8.23 3.83
CA ILE A 6 4.41 8.62 2.50
C ILE A 6 3.97 7.37 1.74
N GLY A 7 2.66 7.23 1.51
CA GLY A 7 2.10 6.10 0.78
C GLY A 7 2.31 6.16 -0.74
N LEU A 8 2.24 7.36 -1.33
CA LEU A 8 2.44 7.56 -2.77
C LEU A 8 2.93 8.98 -3.06
N LEU A 9 3.94 9.08 -3.93
CA LEU A 9 4.33 10.32 -4.58
C LEU A 9 4.45 10.05 -6.07
N ALA A 10 3.67 10.77 -6.87
CA ALA A 10 3.66 10.63 -8.31
C ALA A 10 3.76 12.00 -8.97
N VAL A 11 4.57 12.07 -10.03
CA VAL A 11 4.65 13.22 -10.92
C VAL A 11 4.57 12.70 -12.34
N SER A 12 3.71 13.31 -13.16
CA SER A 12 3.63 13.00 -14.59
C SER A 12 5.01 13.11 -15.23
N ASP A 13 5.31 12.17 -16.11
CA ASP A 13 6.47 12.19 -17.00
C ASP A 13 6.65 13.51 -17.75
N LYS A 14 5.55 14.10 -18.24
CA LYS A 14 5.50 15.40 -18.92
C LYS A 14 5.90 16.58 -18.02
N ALA A 15 5.91 16.39 -16.71
CA ALA A 15 6.16 17.43 -15.71
C ALA A 15 7.47 17.22 -14.93
N ARG A 16 8.29 16.23 -15.32
CA ARG A 16 9.58 15.93 -14.68
C ARG A 16 10.59 17.08 -14.85
N ARG A 17 11.63 17.06 -14.01
CA ARG A 17 12.75 18.02 -14.01
C ARG A 17 12.36 19.48 -13.72
N ARG A 18 11.13 19.71 -13.25
CA ARG A 18 10.60 21.02 -12.84
C ARG A 18 10.56 21.25 -11.32
N GLY A 19 11.16 20.35 -10.53
CA GLY A 19 11.16 20.43 -9.07
C GLY A 19 9.83 20.09 -8.39
N ILE A 20 8.82 19.62 -9.13
CA ILE A 20 7.46 19.38 -8.61
C ILE A 20 7.46 18.36 -7.46
N ALA A 21 8.18 17.24 -7.60
CA ALA A 21 8.27 16.23 -6.53
C ALA A 21 8.84 16.82 -5.23
N TYR A 22 9.85 17.69 -5.35
CA TYR A 22 10.45 18.37 -4.21
C TYR A 22 9.45 19.33 -3.56
N ALA A 23 8.72 20.12 -4.35
CA ALA A 23 7.71 21.04 -3.83
C ALA A 23 6.56 20.30 -3.11
N LEU A 24 6.12 19.17 -3.67
CA LEU A 24 5.12 18.30 -3.03
C LEU A 24 5.63 17.75 -1.70
N LEU A 25 6.88 17.25 -1.66
CA LEU A 25 7.51 16.78 -0.43
C LEU A 25 7.63 17.90 0.61
N SER A 26 8.11 19.09 0.22
CA SER A 26 8.22 20.24 1.12
C SER A 26 6.89 20.58 1.76
N ARG A 27 5.81 20.67 0.97
CA ARG A 27 4.49 20.97 1.50
C ARG A 27 3.95 19.85 2.40
N ALA A 28 4.15 18.60 2.01
CA ALA A 28 3.73 17.44 2.80
C ALA A 28 4.45 17.38 4.16
N MET A 29 5.75 17.69 4.21
CA MET A 29 6.50 17.71 5.48
C MET A 29 6.07 18.85 6.40
N ILE A 30 5.84 20.05 5.85
CA ILE A 30 5.30 21.17 6.63
C ILE A 30 3.95 20.79 7.23
N TRP A 31 3.04 20.25 6.41
CA TRP A 31 1.73 19.81 6.88
C TRP A 31 1.85 18.71 7.94
N ALA A 32 2.69 17.69 7.71
CA ALA A 32 2.90 16.63 8.69
C ALA A 32 3.41 17.16 10.03
N LEU A 33 4.34 18.12 10.02
CA LEU A 33 4.85 18.73 11.25
C LEU A 33 3.76 19.52 12.00
N GLU A 34 2.89 20.22 11.27
CA GLU A 34 1.73 20.93 11.83
C GLU A 34 0.77 19.94 12.52
N GLU A 35 0.40 18.84 11.84
CA GLU A 35 -0.49 17.80 12.39
C GLU A 35 0.12 17.09 13.60
N LEU A 36 1.44 16.97 13.65
CA LEU A 36 2.16 16.37 14.77
C LEU A 36 2.42 17.34 15.93
N GLY A 37 1.88 18.56 15.87
CA GLY A 37 2.00 19.56 16.93
C GLY A 37 3.39 20.19 17.03
N GLY A 38 4.18 20.15 15.96
CA GLY A 38 5.53 20.71 15.95
C GLY A 38 6.59 19.87 16.67
N ASP A 39 6.37 18.56 16.85
CA ASP A 39 7.33 17.64 17.46
C ASP A 39 8.67 17.63 16.68
N ASP A 40 9.72 18.14 17.31
CA ASP A 40 11.07 18.24 16.75
C ASP A 40 11.76 16.86 16.63
N LYS A 41 11.20 15.83 17.27
CA LYS A 41 11.63 14.43 17.15
C LYS A 41 10.72 13.62 16.21
N ALA A 42 9.87 14.30 15.45
CA ALA A 42 9.05 13.66 14.44
C ALA A 42 9.92 13.07 13.33
N THR A 43 9.49 11.95 12.76
CA THR A 43 10.19 11.27 11.67
C THR A 43 9.24 11.02 10.50
N ALA A 44 9.79 11.03 9.28
CA ALA A 44 9.05 10.71 8.07
C ALA A 44 9.69 9.52 7.37
N THR A 45 8.87 8.56 6.93
CA THR A 45 9.33 7.36 6.21
C THR A 45 8.68 7.26 4.84
N VAL A 46 9.40 6.65 3.90
CA VAL A 46 8.89 6.35 2.56
C VAL A 46 9.50 5.06 2.06
N VAL A 47 8.69 4.23 1.41
CA VAL A 47 9.16 3.01 0.76
C VAL A 47 9.17 3.25 -0.75
N THR A 48 10.27 2.88 -1.39
CA THR A 48 10.38 2.87 -2.85
C THR A 48 11.17 1.66 -3.33
N GLN A 49 10.99 1.30 -4.60
CA GLN A 49 11.78 0.25 -5.20
C GLN A 49 13.22 0.73 -5.42
N GLY A 50 14.20 -0.09 -5.07
CA GLY A 50 15.63 0.24 -5.30
C GLY A 50 15.98 0.47 -6.78
N ALA A 51 15.19 -0.11 -7.70
CA ALA A 51 15.33 0.13 -9.14
C ALA A 51 14.79 1.50 -9.60
N ASN A 52 14.02 2.20 -8.77
CA ASN A 52 13.49 3.53 -9.06
C ASN A 52 14.53 4.62 -8.73
N ALA A 53 15.63 4.62 -9.48
CA ALA A 53 16.75 5.56 -9.27
C ALA A 53 16.32 7.04 -9.20
N PRO A 54 15.37 7.54 -10.03
CA PRO A 54 14.89 8.91 -9.90
C PRO A 54 14.20 9.21 -8.57
N ALA A 55 13.44 8.25 -8.01
CA ALA A 55 12.80 8.42 -6.71
C ALA A 55 13.82 8.38 -5.58
N CYS A 56 14.75 7.41 -5.57
CA CYS A 56 15.84 7.35 -4.59
C CYS A 56 16.62 8.66 -4.55
N ALA A 57 17.09 9.14 -5.71
CA ALA A 57 17.83 10.40 -5.79
C ALA A 57 17.00 11.62 -5.36
N CYS A 58 15.67 11.63 -5.60
CA CYS A 58 14.79 12.69 -5.14
C CYS A 58 14.67 12.71 -3.61
N TYR A 59 14.45 11.55 -2.98
CA TYR A 59 14.33 11.43 -1.53
C TYR A 59 15.65 11.76 -0.83
N GLU A 60 16.77 11.22 -1.32
CA GLU A 60 18.11 11.50 -0.78
C GLU A 60 18.45 12.99 -0.88
N ARG A 61 18.17 13.63 -2.02
CA ARG A 61 18.36 15.08 -2.21
C ARG A 61 17.46 15.92 -1.29
N PHE A 62 16.28 15.42 -0.95
CA PHE A 62 15.39 16.07 -0.01
C PHE A 62 15.87 15.96 1.45
N GLY A 63 16.67 14.93 1.77
CA GLY A 63 17.25 14.72 3.10
C GLY A 63 16.88 13.38 3.74
N PHE A 64 16.14 12.51 3.04
CA PHE A 64 15.90 11.14 3.51
C PHE A 64 17.19 10.33 3.47
N GLN A 65 17.32 9.41 4.41
CA GLN A 65 18.42 8.45 4.47
C GLN A 65 17.88 7.03 4.31
N LYS A 66 18.68 6.17 3.70
CA LYS A 66 18.32 4.76 3.55
C LYS A 66 18.43 4.06 4.91
N GLU A 67 17.29 3.66 5.45
CA GLU A 67 17.20 2.98 6.74
C GLU A 67 17.36 1.45 6.60
N ALA A 68 16.65 0.84 5.65
CA ALA A 68 16.65 -0.60 5.44
C ALA A 68 16.47 -0.97 3.96
N VAL A 69 16.87 -2.19 3.61
CA VAL A 69 16.57 -2.82 2.31
C VAL A 69 15.87 -4.14 2.60
N GLN A 70 14.76 -4.36 1.90
CA GLN A 70 13.97 -5.58 2.00
C GLN A 70 13.70 -6.11 0.60
N GLU A 71 13.71 -7.44 0.46
CA GLU A 71 13.30 -8.08 -0.77
C GLU A 71 11.79 -8.25 -0.79
N VAL A 72 11.12 -7.58 -1.74
CA VAL A 72 9.66 -7.61 -1.89
C VAL A 72 9.31 -8.33 -3.18
N TYR A 73 8.68 -9.50 -3.05
CA TYR A 73 8.28 -10.34 -4.17
C TYR A 73 6.81 -10.09 -4.52
N HIS A 74 6.55 -9.77 -5.79
CA HIS A 74 5.20 -9.61 -6.31
C HIS A 74 4.80 -10.87 -7.08
N THR A 75 3.79 -11.60 -6.61
CA THR A 75 3.19 -12.71 -7.35
C THR A 75 2.09 -12.16 -8.24
N TRP A 76 2.35 -12.08 -9.53
CA TRP A 76 1.34 -11.75 -10.52
C TRP A 76 0.60 -13.03 -10.90
N LEU A 77 -0.64 -13.18 -10.43
CA LEU A 77 -1.46 -14.31 -10.83
C LEU A 77 -1.77 -14.21 -12.34
N PRO A 78 -1.64 -15.31 -13.09
CA PRO A 78 -2.10 -15.37 -14.48
C PRO A 78 -3.53 -14.87 -14.60
N LYS A 79 -3.82 -14.10 -15.66
CA LYS A 79 -5.16 -13.55 -15.90
C LYS A 79 -6.27 -14.61 -15.84
N HIS A 80 -6.00 -15.83 -16.30
CA HIS A 80 -6.97 -16.93 -16.28
C HIS A 80 -7.31 -17.44 -14.87
N LEU A 81 -6.51 -17.14 -13.85
CA LEU A 81 -6.78 -17.41 -12.43
C LEU A 81 -7.46 -16.23 -11.72
N THR A 82 -7.40 -15.03 -12.30
CA THR A 82 -8.03 -13.81 -11.73
C THR A 82 -9.29 -13.39 -12.49
N SER A 83 -9.50 -13.93 -13.69
CA SER A 83 -10.79 -13.85 -14.38
C SER A 83 -11.81 -14.57 -13.52
N PRO A 84 -13.02 -14.01 -13.31
CA PRO A 84 -14.09 -14.80 -12.73
C PRO A 84 -14.21 -16.07 -13.58
N MET A 85 -13.97 -17.22 -12.96
CA MET A 85 -14.46 -18.47 -13.53
C MET A 85 -15.96 -18.27 -13.67
N VAL A 86 -16.47 -18.17 -14.90
CA VAL A 86 -17.90 -18.37 -15.12
C VAL A 86 -18.17 -19.76 -14.57
N PRO A 87 -18.99 -19.91 -13.52
CA PRO A 87 -19.26 -21.23 -12.99
C PRO A 87 -19.82 -22.08 -14.13
N ALA A 88 -19.28 -23.29 -14.29
CA ALA A 88 -19.76 -24.24 -15.30
C ALA A 88 -21.22 -24.69 -15.07
N ASP A 89 -21.89 -24.18 -14.01
CA ASP A 89 -23.24 -24.51 -13.60
C ASP A 89 -24.34 -23.72 -14.34
N GLN A 90 -24.02 -22.69 -15.13
CA GLN A 90 -25.02 -22.01 -15.97
C GLN A 90 -25.53 -22.86 -17.14
N ALA A 91 -25.09 -24.12 -17.27
CA ALA A 91 -25.62 -25.08 -18.25
C ALA A 91 -26.38 -26.26 -17.65
N ASN A 92 -26.45 -26.46 -16.32
CA ASN A 92 -27.36 -27.43 -15.71
C ASN A 92 -27.40 -27.31 -14.17
N PRO A 93 -28.58 -27.19 -13.54
CA PRO A 93 -28.68 -27.17 -12.09
C PRO A 93 -28.36 -28.56 -11.52
N ILE A 94 -27.22 -28.69 -10.82
CA ILE A 94 -26.94 -29.86 -10.00
C ILE A 94 -27.82 -29.76 -8.75
N PRO A 95 -28.61 -30.80 -8.40
CA PRO A 95 -29.47 -30.76 -7.23
C PRO A 95 -28.60 -30.65 -5.97
N PHE A 96 -28.97 -29.67 -5.16
CA PHE A 96 -28.41 -29.35 -3.86
C PHE A 96 -28.24 -30.60 -2.95
N CYS A 97 -26.99 -30.91 -2.58
CA CYS A 97 -26.68 -31.74 -1.42
C CYS A 97 -26.11 -30.85 -0.32
N LYS A 98 -26.94 -30.53 0.68
CA LYS A 98 -26.52 -29.94 1.95
C LYS A 98 -25.73 -30.98 2.74
N GLN A 99 -24.48 -30.69 3.09
CA GLN A 99 -23.81 -31.41 4.16
C GLN A 99 -23.06 -30.43 5.07
N HIS A 100 -23.45 -30.43 6.34
CA HIS A 100 -22.86 -29.65 7.42
C HIS A 100 -21.53 -30.29 7.85
N PHE A 101 -20.48 -29.50 7.94
CA PHE A 101 -19.32 -29.83 8.78
C PHE A 101 -19.14 -28.71 9.80
N THR A 102 -19.39 -29.04 11.06
CA THR A 102 -19.08 -28.22 12.23
C THR A 102 -17.64 -28.47 12.65
N GLY A 103 -16.89 -27.39 12.88
CA GLY A 103 -15.53 -27.49 13.44
C GLY A 103 -14.67 -26.25 13.20
N LYS A 104 -14.90 -25.21 14.02
CA LYS A 104 -14.16 -23.93 14.18
C LYS A 104 -14.69 -22.66 13.50
N GLU A 105 -15.99 -22.57 13.22
CA GLU A 105 -16.64 -21.33 12.75
C GLU A 105 -16.95 -20.29 13.86
N LEU A 106 -16.44 -20.45 15.09
CA LEU A 106 -16.82 -19.60 16.23
C LEU A 106 -15.83 -18.45 16.57
N VAL A 107 -14.75 -18.27 15.81
CA VAL A 107 -13.79 -17.16 16.05
C VAL A 107 -13.96 -15.99 15.08
N TYR A 108 -14.49 -16.22 13.87
CA TYR A 108 -14.60 -15.17 12.85
C TYR A 108 -15.84 -14.27 13.02
N ALA A 109 -16.92 -14.78 13.62
CA ALA A 109 -18.17 -14.03 13.81
C ALA A 109 -18.15 -13.11 15.04
N THR A 110 -17.36 -13.43 16.08
CA THR A 110 -17.44 -12.75 17.39
C THR A 110 -16.76 -11.38 17.44
N GLN A 111 -15.97 -11.00 16.45
CA GLN A 111 -15.37 -9.66 16.42
C GLN A 111 -16.03 -8.69 15.45
N VAL A 112 -16.86 -9.17 14.52
CA VAL A 112 -17.74 -8.29 13.74
C VAL A 112 -18.92 -7.82 14.60
N ILE A 113 -19.36 -8.64 15.57
CA ILE A 113 -20.59 -8.40 16.35
C ILE A 113 -20.38 -7.53 17.61
N ASN A 114 -19.14 -7.35 18.09
CA ASN A 114 -18.88 -6.33 19.13
C ASN A 114 -18.69 -4.92 18.52
N SER A 115 -19.26 -4.67 17.33
CA SER A 115 -19.49 -3.37 16.68
C SER A 115 -20.96 -3.27 16.29
#